data_AF-V6F3F3-F1
#
_entry.id   AF-V6F3F3-F1
#
_cell.length_a   1.000
_cell.length_b   1.000
_cell.length_c   1.000
_cell.angle_alpha   90.00
_cell.angle_beta   90.00
_cell.angle_gamma   90.00
#
_symmetry.space_group_name_H-M   'P 1'
#
loop_
_entity.id
_entity.type
_entity.pdbx_description
1 polymer ?
#
loop_
_entity_poly.entity_id
_entity_poly.type
_entity_poly.pdbx_seq_one_letter_code
_entity_poly.pdbx_strand_id
1 'polypeptide(L)'
;MILERRVLVFPRADFLDAMRRYGERTGKAMPDVPPMAISFDPAQDVALTVTFAATRGGVETRFAFSREDVGQSLTDHCRAHKVPLPKDVSKQVEKFKDGAALSMQIGSPGMHVMIIDDQEVMRNIIKKLLSKANPAQITEATDGAQALEMLRSGEVDPDVILCDLHMEKMDGSQFLKELRADKTNLNNRKPVLILTGDKNEQAHEITRQMGASKVLTKPISADDLIKQIMLVQGYFEAGK
;
A
#
# COMPACT_ATOMS: atom_id res chain seq x y z
N MET A 1 -16.62 5.27 -12.10
CA MET A 1 -15.61 6.38 -11.97
C MET A 1 -16.09 7.37 -10.91
N ILE A 2 -15.66 7.21 -9.64
CA ILE A 2 -16.09 8.05 -8.52
C ILE A 2 -15.13 9.22 -8.37
N LEU A 3 -15.65 10.43 -8.55
CA LEU A 3 -14.93 11.70 -8.54
C LEU A 3 -15.14 12.41 -7.19
N GLU A 4 -14.78 11.75 -6.09
CA GLU A 4 -14.82 12.35 -4.76
C GLU A 4 -13.40 12.39 -4.18
N ARG A 5 -12.84 13.60 -4.12
CA ARG A 5 -11.43 13.97 -3.85
C ARG A 5 -10.56 13.91 -5.11
N ARG A 6 -9.71 14.92 -5.28
CA ARG A 6 -8.96 15.24 -6.51
C ARG A 6 -7.84 14.23 -6.80
N VAL A 7 -8.17 12.95 -6.95
CA VAL A 7 -7.24 11.84 -7.17
C VAL A 7 -7.79 11.00 -8.33
N LEU A 8 -6.96 10.77 -9.35
CA LEU A 8 -7.26 9.87 -10.46
C LEU A 8 -6.65 8.51 -10.13
N VAL A 9 -7.48 7.46 -10.16
CA VAL A 9 -7.06 6.07 -9.93
C VAL A 9 -7.06 5.35 -11.28
N PHE A 10 -5.95 4.68 -11.60
CA PHE A 10 -5.80 3.91 -12.83
C PHE A 10 -5.69 2.41 -12.51
N PRO A 11 -6.42 1.53 -13.22
CA PRO A 11 -6.13 0.10 -13.21
C PRO A 11 -4.66 -0.19 -13.59
N ARG A 12 -4.07 -1.25 -13.03
CA ARG A 12 -2.69 -1.69 -13.35
C ARG A 12 -2.44 -1.77 -14.85
N ALA A 13 -3.38 -2.34 -15.59
CA ALA A 13 -3.28 -2.53 -17.04
C ALA A 13 -3.21 -1.19 -17.77
N ASP A 14 -4.13 -0.27 -17.46
CA ASP A 14 -4.21 1.05 -18.08
C ASP A 14 -2.99 1.92 -17.75
N PHE A 15 -2.51 1.83 -16.51
CA PHE A 15 -1.26 2.47 -16.10
C PHE A 15 -0.06 1.96 -16.91
N LEU A 16 0.10 0.63 -17.01
CA LEU A 16 1.21 0.03 -17.75
C LEU A 16 1.11 0.29 -19.25
N ASP A 17 -0.09 0.30 -19.82
CA ASP A 17 -0.33 0.71 -21.21
C ASP A 17 0.06 2.18 -21.43
N ALA A 18 -0.35 3.09 -20.55
CA ALA A 18 0.05 4.49 -20.61
C ALA A 18 1.58 4.63 -20.62
N MET A 19 2.26 3.97 -19.67
CA MET A 19 3.72 4.00 -19.58
C MET A 19 4.40 3.34 -20.78
N ARG A 20 3.83 2.26 -21.35
CA ARG A 20 4.39 1.60 -22.53
C ARG A 20 4.32 2.49 -23.75
N ARG A 21 3.16 3.11 -24.02
CA ARG A 21 2.97 4.09 -25.10
C ARG A 21 3.84 5.34 -24.93
N TYR A 22 4.04 5.77 -23.68
CA TYR A 22 4.98 6.85 -23.38
C TYR A 22 6.42 6.41 -23.67
N GLY A 23 6.79 5.20 -23.25
CA GLY A 23 8.11 4.61 -23.50
C GLY A 23 8.43 4.45 -24.98
N GLU A 24 7.48 4.00 -25.79
CA GLU A 24 7.62 3.90 -27.25
C GLU A 24 7.98 5.24 -27.90
N ARG A 25 7.39 6.34 -27.43
CA ARG A 25 7.64 7.70 -27.94
C ARG A 25 8.94 8.32 -27.43
N THR A 26 9.42 7.89 -26.27
CA THR A 26 10.58 8.49 -25.58
C THR A 26 11.84 7.65 -25.62
N GLY A 27 11.84 6.55 -26.38
CA GLY A 27 12.98 5.64 -26.49
C GLY A 27 13.15 4.72 -25.27
N LYS A 28 12.16 4.63 -24.39
CA LYS A 28 12.08 3.72 -23.23
C LYS A 28 11.05 2.60 -23.47
N ALA A 29 11.06 1.99 -24.66
CA ALA A 29 10.07 0.99 -25.05
C ALA A 29 10.12 -0.25 -24.15
N MET A 30 9.08 -0.43 -23.33
CA MET A 30 8.97 -1.55 -22.42
C MET A 30 8.46 -2.81 -23.13
N PRO A 31 8.90 -4.02 -22.71
CA PRO A 31 8.37 -5.27 -23.22
C PRO A 31 6.84 -5.40 -23.09
N ASP A 32 6.22 -6.09 -24.04
CA ASP A 32 4.80 -6.48 -23.96
C ASP A 32 4.61 -7.78 -23.15
N VAL A 33 5.17 -7.80 -21.96
CA VAL A 33 4.98 -8.86 -20.96
C VAL A 33 4.73 -8.22 -19.58
N PRO A 34 4.17 -8.94 -18.61
CA PRO A 34 4.00 -8.39 -17.26
C PRO A 34 5.36 -8.06 -16.60
N PRO A 35 5.49 -6.88 -15.96
CA PRO A 35 6.70 -6.54 -15.21
C PRO A 35 6.78 -7.35 -13.92
N MET A 36 8.01 -7.72 -13.54
CA MET A 36 8.33 -8.45 -12.31
C MET A 36 8.18 -7.56 -11.07
N ALA A 37 8.59 -6.30 -11.17
CA ALA A 37 8.49 -5.34 -10.07
C ALA A 37 8.22 -3.93 -10.58
N ILE A 38 7.52 -3.14 -9.76
CA ILE A 38 7.32 -1.71 -9.96
C ILE A 38 7.60 -1.03 -8.64
N SER A 39 8.55 -0.10 -8.62
CA SER A 39 9.00 0.59 -7.42
C SER A 39 9.02 2.10 -7.60
N PHE A 40 8.92 2.80 -6.48
CA PHE A 40 9.00 4.26 -6.39
C PHE A 40 10.11 4.60 -5.41
N ASP A 41 11.03 5.49 -5.80
CA ASP A 41 12.10 5.98 -4.90
C ASP A 41 11.79 7.40 -4.40
N PRO A 42 11.34 7.56 -3.14
CA PRO A 42 11.02 8.87 -2.58
C PRO A 42 12.23 9.78 -2.43
N ALA A 43 13.45 9.22 -2.34
CA ALA A 43 14.67 9.99 -2.08
C ALA A 43 15.24 10.67 -3.34
N GLN A 44 14.80 10.25 -4.54
CA GLN A 44 15.29 10.77 -5.82
C GLN A 44 14.24 11.58 -6.59
N ASP A 45 13.41 12.32 -5.86
CA ASP A 45 12.32 13.12 -6.44
C ASP A 45 11.30 12.26 -7.22
N VAL A 46 10.93 11.09 -6.64
CA VAL A 46 10.02 10.01 -7.10
C VAL A 46 10.14 9.64 -8.58
N ALA A 47 11.14 8.81 -8.86
CA ALA A 47 11.25 8.05 -10.10
C ALA A 47 10.47 6.72 -10.02
N LEU A 48 9.60 6.45 -10.99
CA LEU A 48 9.00 5.13 -11.21
C LEU A 48 10.04 4.23 -11.85
N THR A 49 10.29 3.05 -11.27
CA THR A 49 11.12 2.02 -11.89
C THR A 49 10.28 0.78 -12.19
N VAL A 50 10.28 0.35 -13.46
CA VAL A 50 9.61 -0.88 -13.91
C VAL A 50 10.69 -1.91 -14.26
N THR A 51 10.65 -3.06 -13.61
CA THR A 51 11.65 -4.13 -13.77
C THR A 51 11.02 -5.33 -14.47
N PHE A 52 11.71 -5.85 -15.49
CA PHE A 52 11.32 -7.05 -16.23
C PHE A 52 12.34 -8.15 -16.03
N ALA A 53 11.84 -9.39 -15.92
CA ALA A 53 12.69 -10.57 -15.85
C ALA A 53 13.51 -10.72 -17.13
N ALA A 54 14.73 -11.23 -16.98
CA ALA A 54 15.59 -11.54 -18.10
C ALA A 54 14.97 -12.63 -19.00
N THR A 55 15.02 -12.43 -20.32
CA THR A 55 14.79 -13.52 -21.26
C THR A 55 16.02 -14.45 -21.23
N ARG A 56 15.77 -15.76 -21.02
CA ARG A 56 16.74 -16.89 -20.96
C ARG A 56 18.22 -16.49 -20.93
N GLY A 57 18.78 -16.34 -19.72
CA GLY A 57 20.22 -16.12 -19.48
C GLY A 57 20.69 -14.66 -19.51
N GLY A 58 19.78 -13.70 -19.67
CA GLY A 58 20.09 -12.28 -19.69
C GLY A 58 20.12 -11.58 -18.32
N VAL A 59 20.31 -10.25 -18.36
CA VAL A 59 20.26 -9.35 -17.20
C VAL A 59 18.86 -8.75 -17.08
N GLU A 60 18.37 -8.56 -15.85
CA GLU A 60 17.12 -7.85 -15.59
C GLU A 60 17.11 -6.48 -16.27
N THR A 61 16.02 -6.14 -16.95
CA THR A 61 15.89 -4.84 -17.61
C THR A 61 15.06 -3.91 -16.74
N ARG A 62 15.61 -2.73 -16.45
CA ARG A 62 14.96 -1.70 -15.62
C ARG A 62 14.68 -0.46 -16.46
N PHE A 63 13.45 0.03 -16.39
CA PHE A 63 13.02 1.26 -17.03
C PHE A 63 12.68 2.27 -15.95
N ALA A 64 13.45 3.36 -15.89
CA ALA A 64 13.23 4.45 -14.95
C ALA A 64 12.54 5.62 -15.64
N PHE A 65 11.52 6.17 -14.99
CA PHE A 65 10.72 7.30 -15.44
C PHE A 65 10.71 8.38 -14.37
N SER A 66 10.93 9.62 -14.78
CA SER A 66 10.83 10.77 -13.88
C SER A 66 9.38 11.02 -13.46
N ARG A 67 9.13 11.87 -12.45
CA ARG A 67 7.77 12.33 -12.13
C ARG A 67 7.08 12.98 -13.32
N GLU A 68 7.81 13.76 -14.10
CA GLU A 68 7.29 14.44 -15.29
C GLU A 68 6.89 13.42 -16.36
N ASP A 69 7.73 12.40 -16.59
CA ASP A 69 7.45 11.31 -17.52
C ASP A 69 6.12 10.62 -17.15
N VAL A 70 5.93 10.29 -15.87
CA VAL A 70 4.72 9.62 -15.38
C VAL A 70 3.50 10.55 -15.48
N GLY A 71 3.64 11.81 -15.07
CA GLY A 71 2.55 12.79 -15.16
C GLY A 71 2.09 13.04 -16.60
N GLN A 72 3.04 13.14 -17.53
CA GLN A 72 2.74 13.33 -18.95
C GLN A 72 2.10 12.09 -19.57
N SER A 73 2.64 10.90 -19.26
CA SER A 73 2.08 9.61 -19.69
C SER A 73 0.60 9.47 -19.31
N LEU A 74 0.26 9.75 -18.05
CA LEU A 74 -1.12 9.68 -17.55
C LEU A 74 -2.03 10.75 -18.16
N THR A 75 -1.51 11.96 -18.36
CA THR A 75 -2.24 13.05 -19.03
C THR A 75 -2.62 12.67 -20.46
N ASP A 76 -1.67 12.08 -21.21
CA ASP A 76 -1.89 11.62 -22.57
C ASP A 76 -2.92 10.49 -22.61
N HIS A 77 -2.82 9.53 -21.69
CA HIS A 77 -3.79 8.43 -21.57
C HIS A 77 -5.22 8.96 -21.29
N CYS A 78 -5.38 9.90 -20.37
CA CYS A 78 -6.67 10.52 -20.09
C CYS A 78 -7.26 11.23 -21.30
N ARG A 79 -6.44 11.99 -22.04
CA ARG A 79 -6.88 12.68 -23.27
C ARG A 79 -7.33 11.69 -24.33
N ALA A 80 -6.58 10.61 -24.54
CA ALA A 80 -6.91 9.57 -25.52
C ALA A 80 -8.24 8.87 -25.20
N HIS A 81 -8.52 8.63 -23.92
CA HIS A 81 -9.72 7.93 -23.46
C HIS A 81 -10.86 8.88 -23.02
N LYS A 82 -10.71 10.18 -23.29
CA LYS A 82 -11.69 11.23 -22.93
C LYS A 82 -12.05 11.25 -21.44
N VAL A 83 -11.11 10.87 -20.57
CA VAL A 83 -11.24 10.96 -19.11
C VAL A 83 -11.18 12.44 -18.71
N PRO A 84 -12.17 12.98 -18.00
CA PRO A 84 -12.18 14.39 -17.60
C PRO A 84 -10.96 14.75 -16.74
N LEU A 85 -10.10 15.61 -17.28
CA LEU A 85 -8.99 16.20 -16.53
C LEU A 85 -9.48 17.45 -15.77
N PRO A 86 -8.97 17.73 -14.57
CA PRO A 86 -9.30 18.96 -13.85
C PRO A 86 -8.90 20.22 -14.64
N LYS A 87 -9.66 21.30 -14.47
CA LYS A 87 -9.62 22.50 -15.33
C LYS A 87 -8.30 23.31 -15.32
N ASP A 88 -7.37 23.05 -14.40
CA ASP A 88 -6.14 23.85 -14.22
C ASP A 88 -4.90 22.94 -14.15
N VAL A 89 -4.33 22.66 -15.33
CA VAL A 89 -3.26 21.66 -15.55
C VAL A 89 -1.90 22.15 -15.04
N SER A 90 -1.63 23.45 -15.13
CA SER A 90 -0.35 24.08 -14.76
C SER A 90 -0.13 24.14 -13.25
N LYS A 91 -1.18 24.43 -12.45
CA LYS A 91 -1.10 24.37 -10.98
C LYS A 91 -1.00 22.96 -10.42
N GLN A 92 -1.31 21.95 -11.25
CA GLN A 92 -1.15 20.56 -10.84
C GLN A 92 0.30 20.15 -10.89
N VAL A 93 1.06 20.47 -11.95
CA VAL A 93 2.52 20.19 -12.04
C VAL A 93 3.28 20.79 -10.85
N GLU A 94 2.83 21.92 -10.30
CA GLU A 94 3.37 22.47 -9.05
C GLU A 94 2.92 21.71 -7.80
N LYS A 95 1.69 21.20 -7.73
CA LYS A 95 1.30 20.22 -6.69
C LYS A 95 1.96 18.84 -6.85
N PHE A 96 2.47 18.52 -8.04
CA PHE A 96 3.35 17.38 -8.28
C PHE A 96 4.77 17.64 -7.70
N LYS A 97 5.17 18.89 -7.40
CA LYS A 97 6.45 19.25 -6.75
C LYS A 97 6.46 19.02 -5.24
N ASP A 98 5.31 19.18 -4.57
CA ASP A 98 5.20 19.12 -3.09
C ASP A 98 4.82 17.72 -2.54
N GLY A 99 5.09 16.64 -3.28
CA GLY A 99 4.94 15.27 -2.79
C GLY A 99 3.54 14.65 -2.88
N ALA A 100 2.59 15.28 -3.59
CA ALA A 100 1.26 14.70 -3.85
C ALA A 100 1.20 13.81 -5.12
N ALA A 101 2.35 13.61 -5.78
CA ALA A 101 2.48 12.79 -6.96
C ALA A 101 2.81 11.34 -6.58
N LEU A 102 1.87 10.43 -6.86
CA LEU A 102 2.00 8.96 -6.78
C LEU A 102 1.56 8.34 -5.44
N SER A 103 0.27 8.45 -5.08
CA SER A 103 -0.42 7.30 -4.48
C SER A 103 -0.93 6.39 -5.60
N MET A 104 0.00 5.82 -6.35
CA MET A 104 -0.30 4.81 -7.35
C MET A 104 -0.24 3.45 -6.71
N GLN A 105 -1.13 2.55 -7.11
CA GLN A 105 -0.96 1.18 -6.70
C GLN A 105 -1.56 0.21 -7.68
N ILE A 106 -0.77 -0.84 -7.87
CA ILE A 106 -0.78 -1.69 -9.02
C ILE A 106 -0.91 -3.10 -8.46
N GLY A 107 -2.10 -3.70 -8.59
CA GLY A 107 -2.43 -4.99 -7.95
C GLY A 107 -1.47 -6.14 -8.30
N SER A 108 -1.21 -7.03 -7.33
CA SER A 108 -0.57 -8.35 -7.50
C SER A 108 -1.19 -9.36 -6.49
N PRO A 109 -0.97 -10.68 -6.64
CA PRO A 109 -1.90 -11.73 -6.20
C PRO A 109 -1.92 -11.88 -4.68
N GLY A 110 -3.12 -12.09 -4.12
CA GLY A 110 -3.31 -12.71 -2.80
C GLY A 110 -2.59 -12.06 -1.62
N MET A 111 -3.31 -11.26 -0.84
CA MET A 111 -2.74 -10.54 0.32
C MET A 111 -2.40 -11.45 1.51
N HIS A 112 -1.23 -11.27 2.13
CA HIS A 112 -0.90 -11.86 3.44
C HIS A 112 -1.19 -10.86 4.57
N VAL A 113 -2.15 -11.20 5.43
CA VAL A 113 -2.54 -10.40 6.59
C VAL A 113 -2.04 -11.05 7.88
N MET A 114 -1.41 -10.27 8.76
CA MET A 114 -1.17 -10.68 10.15
C MET A 114 -2.21 -10.06 11.07
N ILE A 115 -2.80 -10.85 11.96
CA ILE A 115 -3.77 -10.41 12.97
C ILE A 115 -3.17 -10.64 14.36
N ILE A 116 -3.11 -9.59 15.18
CA ILE A 116 -2.60 -9.61 16.55
C ILE A 116 -3.73 -9.14 17.47
N ASP A 117 -4.29 -10.06 18.25
CA ASP A 117 -5.36 -9.78 19.21
C ASP A 117 -5.40 -10.95 20.22
N ASP A 118 -5.54 -10.68 21.51
CA ASP A 118 -5.53 -11.71 22.55
C ASP A 118 -6.85 -12.50 22.60
N GLN A 119 -7.94 -11.93 22.09
CA GLN A 119 -9.24 -12.57 22.05
C GLN A 119 -9.42 -13.37 20.76
N GLU A 120 -9.49 -14.70 20.89
CA GLU A 120 -9.76 -15.60 19.76
C GLU A 120 -11.05 -15.25 19.01
N VAL A 121 -12.09 -14.83 19.74
CA VAL A 121 -13.36 -14.37 19.17
C VAL A 121 -13.14 -13.19 18.23
N MET A 122 -12.31 -12.22 18.61
CA MET A 122 -12.04 -11.04 17.80
C MET A 122 -11.21 -11.40 16.56
N ARG A 123 -10.18 -12.26 16.70
CA ARG A 123 -9.44 -12.80 15.55
C ARG A 123 -10.37 -13.50 14.56
N ASN A 124 -11.31 -14.31 15.05
CA ASN A 124 -12.31 -14.99 14.22
C ASN A 124 -13.28 -14.00 13.53
N ILE A 125 -13.68 -12.92 14.19
CA ILE A 125 -14.48 -11.86 13.57
C ILE A 125 -13.68 -11.18 12.45
N ILE A 126 -12.44 -10.76 12.70
CA ILE A 126 -11.58 -10.11 11.70
C ILE A 126 -11.38 -11.02 10.49
N LYS A 127 -11.09 -12.31 10.69
CA LYS A 127 -11.00 -13.29 9.59
C LYS A 127 -12.27 -13.35 8.75
N LYS A 128 -13.44 -13.35 9.39
CA LYS A 128 -14.75 -13.31 8.68
C LYS A 128 -14.96 -12.00 7.93
N LEU A 129 -14.52 -10.87 8.47
CA LEU A 129 -14.60 -9.58 7.77
C LEU A 129 -13.69 -9.56 6.53
N LEU A 130 -12.51 -10.16 6.63
CA LEU A 130 -11.52 -10.23 5.54
C LEU A 130 -11.87 -11.26 4.45
N SER A 131 -12.79 -12.19 4.70
CA SER A 131 -13.12 -13.25 3.72
C SER A 131 -13.59 -12.68 2.38
N LYS A 132 -14.21 -11.49 2.37
CA LYS A 132 -14.62 -10.78 1.14
C LYS A 132 -13.43 -10.34 0.28
N ALA A 133 -12.28 -10.04 0.89
CA ALA A 133 -11.07 -9.63 0.18
C ALA A 133 -10.22 -10.82 -0.28
N ASN A 134 -10.59 -12.05 0.09
CA ASN A 134 -9.91 -13.29 -0.28
C ASN A 134 -8.37 -13.22 -0.13
N PRO A 135 -7.86 -12.96 1.10
CA PRO A 135 -6.42 -12.94 1.34
C PRO A 135 -5.82 -14.32 1.01
N ALA A 136 -4.60 -14.35 0.45
CA ALA A 136 -3.90 -15.62 0.21
C ALA A 136 -3.48 -16.29 1.51
N GLN A 137 -3.19 -15.50 2.54
CA GLN A 137 -2.71 -16.02 3.81
C GLN A 137 -3.16 -15.11 4.96
N ILE A 138 -3.51 -15.74 6.08
CA ILE A 138 -3.72 -15.07 7.34
C ILE A 138 -2.82 -15.74 8.39
N THR A 139 -1.99 -14.95 9.06
CA THR A 139 -1.22 -15.40 10.23
C THR A 139 -1.81 -14.75 11.48
N GLU A 140 -1.88 -15.50 12.57
CA GLU A 140 -2.43 -15.03 13.84
C GLU A 140 -1.35 -15.02 14.92
N ALA A 141 -1.38 -13.99 15.76
CA ALA A 141 -0.65 -13.92 17.02
C ALA A 141 -1.60 -13.48 18.15
N THR A 142 -1.35 -13.97 19.36
CA THR A 142 -2.18 -13.69 20.56
C THR A 142 -1.70 -12.48 21.33
N ASP A 143 -0.51 -11.96 21.04
CA ASP A 143 0.06 -10.78 21.69
C ASP A 143 1.21 -10.20 20.85
N GLY A 144 1.67 -9.01 21.23
CA GLY A 144 2.78 -8.34 20.55
C GLY A 144 4.12 -9.10 20.61
N ALA A 145 4.37 -9.87 21.66
CA ALA A 145 5.64 -10.58 21.83
C ALA A 145 5.74 -11.75 20.85
N GLN A 146 4.68 -12.56 20.76
CA GLN A 146 4.57 -13.63 19.78
C GLN A 146 4.67 -13.07 18.35
N ALA A 147 4.02 -11.92 18.09
CA ALA A 147 4.08 -11.29 16.79
C ALA A 147 5.51 -10.86 16.42
N LEU A 148 6.25 -10.25 17.34
CA LEU A 148 7.64 -9.86 17.12
C LEU A 148 8.55 -11.07 16.91
N GLU A 149 8.34 -12.15 17.65
CA GLU A 149 9.09 -13.40 17.46
C GLU A 149 8.91 -13.94 16.04
N MET A 150 7.66 -14.07 15.58
CA MET A 150 7.34 -14.48 14.21
C MET A 150 7.98 -13.56 13.17
N LEU A 151 7.87 -12.24 13.34
CA LEU A 151 8.44 -11.26 12.41
C LEU A 151 9.97 -11.23 12.42
N ARG A 152 10.63 -11.55 13.55
CA ARG A 152 12.09 -11.59 13.67
C ARG A 152 12.68 -12.90 13.12
N SER A 153 11.94 -14.00 13.23
CA SER A 153 12.36 -15.31 12.69
C SER A 153 12.48 -15.31 11.17
N GLY A 154 11.74 -14.42 10.49
CA GLY A 154 11.65 -14.40 9.03
C GLY A 154 10.69 -15.44 8.44
N GLU A 155 10.03 -16.25 9.27
CA GLU A 155 9.01 -17.22 8.84
C GLU A 155 7.72 -16.53 8.34
N VAL A 156 7.51 -15.28 8.74
CA VAL A 156 6.31 -14.50 8.42
C VAL A 156 6.73 -13.14 7.83
N ASP A 157 6.24 -12.84 6.63
CA ASP A 157 6.45 -11.58 5.91
C ASP A 157 5.10 -11.01 5.45
N PRO A 158 4.32 -10.39 6.35
CA PRO A 158 2.96 -9.96 6.03
C PRO A 158 3.00 -8.70 5.15
N ASP A 159 1.99 -8.52 4.31
CA ASP A 159 1.79 -7.26 3.57
C ASP A 159 1.18 -6.17 4.46
N VAL A 160 0.43 -6.57 5.48
CA VAL A 160 -0.26 -5.68 6.43
C VAL A 160 -0.45 -6.36 7.77
N ILE A 161 -0.34 -5.58 8.84
CA ILE A 161 -0.54 -6.02 10.22
C ILE A 161 -1.76 -5.32 10.80
N LEU A 162 -2.72 -6.10 11.31
CA LEU A 162 -3.86 -5.65 12.11
C LEU A 162 -3.55 -5.95 13.57
N CYS A 163 -3.53 -4.95 14.43
CA CYS A 163 -3.11 -5.11 15.81
C CYS A 163 -4.09 -4.46 16.78
N ASP A 164 -4.52 -5.18 17.80
CA ASP A 164 -5.28 -4.60 18.89
C ASP A 164 -4.40 -3.69 19.75
N LEU A 165 -4.99 -2.62 20.28
CA LEU A 165 -4.25 -1.69 21.13
C LEU A 165 -4.02 -2.23 22.55
N HIS A 166 -4.95 -3.02 23.09
CA HIS A 166 -5.00 -3.40 24.50
C HIS A 166 -4.97 -4.93 24.65
N MET A 167 -3.78 -5.46 24.93
CA MET A 167 -3.56 -6.89 25.18
C MET A 167 -2.85 -7.09 26.51
N GLU A 168 -3.08 -8.22 27.20
CA GLU A 168 -2.57 -8.43 28.56
C GLU A 168 -1.04 -8.51 28.69
N LYS A 169 -0.35 -9.13 27.73
CA LYS A 169 1.11 -9.41 27.84
C LYS A 169 1.98 -8.31 27.27
N MET A 170 1.80 -8.04 25.99
CA MET A 170 2.44 -6.94 25.27
C MET A 170 1.35 -6.26 24.46
N ASP A 171 1.10 -5.00 24.78
CA ASP A 171 0.07 -4.21 24.13
C ASP A 171 0.49 -3.73 22.71
N GLY A 172 -0.47 -3.18 21.96
CA GLY A 172 -0.21 -2.74 20.60
C GLY A 172 0.77 -1.56 20.50
N SER A 173 0.86 -0.73 21.54
CA SER A 173 1.79 0.41 21.58
C SER A 173 3.22 -0.06 21.79
N GLN A 174 3.42 -1.01 22.71
CA GLN A 174 4.70 -1.66 22.97
C GLN A 174 5.18 -2.42 21.74
N PHE A 175 4.30 -3.23 21.14
CA PHE A 175 4.56 -3.94 19.88
C PHE A 175 5.06 -2.98 18.80
N LEU A 176 4.33 -1.89 18.56
CA LEU A 176 4.65 -0.92 17.52
C LEU A 176 6.00 -0.25 17.79
N LYS A 177 6.25 0.17 19.03
CA LYS A 177 7.52 0.79 19.42
C LYS A 177 8.70 -0.16 19.18
N GLU A 178 8.58 -1.42 19.58
CA GLU A 178 9.63 -2.42 19.35
C GLU A 178 9.83 -2.73 17.87
N LEU A 179 8.75 -2.93 17.12
CA LEU A 179 8.81 -3.18 15.68
C LEU A 179 9.50 -2.04 14.94
N ARG A 180 9.20 -0.78 15.29
CA ARG A 180 9.80 0.40 14.64
C ARG A 180 11.24 0.65 15.08
N ALA A 181 11.62 0.25 16.29
CA ALA A 181 12.99 0.39 16.81
C ALA A 181 13.96 -0.62 16.19
N ASP A 182 13.49 -1.83 15.85
CA ASP A 182 14.31 -2.88 15.25
C ASP A 182 14.66 -2.55 13.78
N LYS A 183 15.79 -1.86 13.56
CA LYS A 183 16.23 -1.49 12.21
C LYS A 183 16.76 -2.65 11.38
N THR A 184 17.07 -3.78 12.02
CA THR A 184 17.59 -4.98 11.36
C THR A 184 16.50 -5.89 10.81
N ASN A 185 15.28 -5.78 11.36
CA ASN A 185 14.13 -6.50 10.84
C ASN A 185 13.53 -5.78 9.62
N LEU A 186 13.46 -6.47 8.48
CA LEU A 186 12.87 -5.95 7.24
C LEU A 186 11.38 -5.61 7.39
N ASN A 187 10.71 -6.22 8.38
CA ASN A 187 9.30 -5.96 8.69
C ASN A 187 9.05 -4.64 9.43
N ASN A 188 10.09 -3.93 9.86
CA ASN A 188 9.95 -2.71 10.67
C ASN A 188 9.22 -1.54 9.96
N ARG A 189 9.02 -1.62 8.64
CA ARG A 189 8.30 -0.62 7.83
C ARG A 189 6.93 -1.11 7.37
N LYS A 190 6.52 -2.33 7.73
CA LYS A 190 5.24 -2.88 7.30
C LYS A 190 4.08 -2.02 7.80
N PRO A 191 3.03 -1.84 6.98
CA PRO A 191 1.83 -1.11 7.40
C PRO A 191 1.21 -1.77 8.63
N VAL A 192 0.93 -0.96 9.67
CA VAL A 192 0.27 -1.41 10.90
C VAL A 192 -1.01 -0.61 11.09
N LEU A 193 -2.16 -1.29 11.10
CA LEU A 193 -3.45 -0.72 11.47
C LEU A 193 -3.76 -1.14 12.90
N ILE A 194 -3.93 -0.15 13.76
CA ILE A 194 -4.38 -0.36 15.13
C ILE A 194 -5.91 -0.41 15.13
N LEU A 195 -6.46 -1.46 15.73
CA LEU A 195 -7.90 -1.60 16.00
C LEU A 195 -8.12 -1.39 17.50
N THR A 196 -8.96 -0.44 17.90
CA THR A 196 -9.16 -0.13 19.33
C THR A 196 -10.63 0.16 19.65
N GLY A 197 -11.08 -0.16 20.85
CA GLY A 197 -12.36 0.32 21.38
C GLY A 197 -12.31 1.78 21.87
N ASP A 198 -11.11 2.33 22.04
CA ASP A 198 -10.91 3.71 22.51
C ASP A 198 -11.32 4.72 21.43
N LYS A 199 -12.03 5.76 21.86
CA LYS A 199 -12.51 6.88 21.03
C LYS A 199 -11.74 8.17 21.31
N ASN A 200 -10.73 8.13 22.17
CA ASN A 200 -9.92 9.28 22.50
C ASN A 200 -8.96 9.63 21.34
N GLU A 201 -9.26 10.73 20.65
CA GLU A 201 -8.46 11.19 19.51
C GLU A 201 -7.01 11.54 19.88
N GLN A 202 -6.75 12.00 21.12
CA GLN A 202 -5.38 12.26 21.57
C GLN A 202 -4.58 10.96 21.66
N ALA A 203 -5.18 9.89 22.19
CA ALA A 203 -4.56 8.58 22.24
C ALA A 203 -4.30 8.03 20.83
N HIS A 204 -5.22 8.26 19.90
CA HIS A 204 -5.04 7.87 18.50
C HIS A 204 -3.89 8.62 17.83
N GLU A 205 -3.76 9.93 18.07
CA GLU A 205 -2.68 10.74 17.53
C GLU A 205 -1.32 10.30 18.05
N ILE A 206 -1.22 10.06 19.36
CA ILE A 206 -0.02 9.50 19.99
C ILE A 206 0.37 8.15 19.35
N THR A 207 -0.62 7.29 19.11
CA THR A 207 -0.41 5.98 18.46
C THR A 207 0.06 6.12 17.01
N ARG A 208 -0.45 7.09 16.25
CA ARG A 208 0.04 7.41 14.89
C ARG A 208 1.49 7.89 14.92
N GLN A 209 1.84 8.75 15.87
CA GLN A 209 3.21 9.25 16.05
C GLN A 209 4.20 8.15 16.42
N MET A 210 3.76 7.06 17.06
CA MET A 210 4.56 5.86 17.30
C MET A 210 4.82 5.03 16.02
N GLY A 211 4.21 5.37 14.89
CA GLY A 211 4.45 4.74 13.59
C GLY A 211 3.34 3.83 13.10
N ALA A 212 2.12 3.95 13.64
CA ALA A 212 0.94 3.28 13.10
C ALA A 212 0.53 3.94 11.79
N SER A 213 0.23 3.13 10.77
CA SER A 213 -0.27 3.62 9.48
C SER A 213 -1.71 4.13 9.59
N LYS A 214 -2.50 3.50 10.47
CA LYS A 214 -3.87 3.91 10.76
C LYS A 214 -4.27 3.47 12.16
N VAL A 215 -5.19 4.23 12.77
CA VAL A 215 -5.90 3.84 13.98
C VAL A 215 -7.39 3.83 13.65
N LEU A 216 -8.08 2.74 13.99
CA LEU A 216 -9.47 2.47 13.64
C LEU A 216 -10.24 2.08 14.90
N THR A 217 -11.39 2.71 15.11
CA THR A 217 -12.25 2.40 16.24
C THR A 217 -13.17 1.22 15.93
N LYS A 218 -13.23 0.25 16.84
CA LYS A 218 -14.21 -0.85 16.83
C LYS A 218 -15.58 -0.30 17.27
N PRO A 219 -16.71 -0.73 16.66
CA PRO A 219 -16.82 -1.75 15.61
C PRO A 219 -16.50 -1.21 14.22
N ILE A 220 -15.91 -2.07 13.38
CA ILE A 220 -15.60 -1.77 11.98
C ILE A 220 -16.33 -2.75 11.04
N SER A 221 -16.83 -2.24 9.92
CA SER A 221 -17.47 -3.08 8.90
C SER A 221 -16.42 -3.78 8.03
N ALA A 222 -16.81 -4.86 7.35
CA ALA A 222 -15.91 -5.56 6.42
C ALA A 222 -15.40 -4.62 5.32
N ASP A 223 -16.32 -3.85 4.74
CA ASP A 223 -16.01 -2.98 3.59
C ASP A 223 -15.08 -1.84 4.01
N ASP A 224 -15.26 -1.26 5.21
CA ASP A 224 -14.35 -0.23 5.70
C ASP A 224 -12.98 -0.84 6.08
N LEU A 225 -12.93 -1.99 6.77
CA LEU A 225 -11.66 -2.64 7.09
C LEU A 225 -10.84 -2.95 5.84
N ILE A 226 -11.47 -3.56 4.82
CA ILE A 226 -10.83 -3.87 3.53
C ILE A 226 -10.34 -2.59 2.87
N LYS A 227 -11.18 -1.55 2.83
CA LYS A 227 -10.81 -0.25 2.29
C LYS A 227 -9.59 0.32 3.01
N GLN A 228 -9.53 0.30 4.34
CA GLN A 228 -8.38 0.85 5.08
C GLN A 228 -7.11 0.05 4.85
N ILE A 229 -7.20 -1.28 4.79
CA ILE A 229 -6.08 -2.17 4.45
C ILE A 229 -5.53 -1.83 3.07
N MET A 230 -6.45 -1.75 2.10
CA MET A 230 -6.12 -1.33 0.75
C MET A 230 -5.43 0.03 0.78
N LEU A 231 -6.00 1.06 1.42
CA LEU A 231 -5.38 2.39 1.51
C LEU A 231 -3.95 2.40 2.06
N VAL A 232 -3.63 1.60 3.09
CA VAL A 232 -2.30 1.64 3.73
C VAL A 232 -1.24 0.81 3.01
N GLN A 233 -1.65 -0.27 2.35
CA GLN A 233 -0.78 -0.97 1.40
C GLN A 233 -0.61 -0.13 0.14
N GLY A 234 -1.64 0.68 -0.13
CA GLY A 234 -1.82 1.55 -1.25
C GLY A 234 -2.85 1.02 -2.26
N TYR A 235 -3.48 -0.15 -2.14
CA TYR A 235 -4.46 -0.67 -3.11
C TYR A 235 -5.63 0.30 -3.25
N PHE A 236 -6.03 0.57 -4.49
CA PHE A 236 -7.18 1.42 -4.79
C PHE A 236 -8.07 0.71 -5.81
N GLU A 237 -9.24 0.25 -5.38
CA GLU A 237 -10.28 -0.22 -6.30
C GLU A 237 -11.06 0.96 -6.87
N ALA A 238 -11.22 0.98 -8.19
CA ALA A 238 -12.19 1.84 -8.85
C ALA A 238 -13.57 1.17 -8.77
N GLY A 239 -14.43 1.66 -7.89
CA GLY A 239 -15.83 1.26 -7.83
C GLY A 239 -16.60 1.63 -9.12
N LYS A 240 -17.39 0.66 -9.59
CA LYS A 240 -18.25 0.59 -10.79
C LYS A 240 -18.71 1.95 -11.34
#